data_AF-A0A2D4NDX4-F1
#
_entry.id   AF-A0A2D4NDX4-F1
#
_cell.length_a   1.000
_cell.length_b   1.000
_cell.length_c   1.000
_cell.angle_alpha   90.00
_cell.angle_beta   90.00
_cell.angle_gamma   90.00
#
_symmetry.space_group_name_H-M   'P 1'
#
loop_
_entity.id
_entity.type
_entity.pdbx_description
1 polymer ?
#
loop_
_entity_poly.entity_id
_entity_poly.type
_entity_poly.pdbx_seq_one_letter_code
_entity_poly.pdbx_strand_id
1 'polypeptide(L)'
;ELHYKTLKNKDFQEVTLEKDGQVLLRFALAYGFRNIQNFVQKLKRGKLPYHYVEVMACPSGCLNGGGQIRAEGGENSKDLLHRVEGLYEMAQPEDPETNETIGGLYDQWLGGPTSQQAQSRLHTQYHAVEKASTSFNIKW
;
A
#
# COMPACT_ATOMS: atom_id res chain seq x y z
N GLU A 1 -5.39 -5.32 -19.61
CA GLU A 1 -6.28 -5.59 -18.46
C GLU A 1 -5.47 -5.91 -17.22
N LEU A 2 -6.02 -5.63 -16.04
CA LEU A 2 -5.43 -6.03 -14.76
C LEU A 2 -6.11 -7.31 -14.27
N HIS A 3 -5.33 -8.33 -13.92
CA HIS A 3 -5.85 -9.58 -13.35
C HIS A 3 -5.34 -9.76 -11.93
N TYR A 4 -6.26 -10.00 -11.00
CA TYR A 4 -5.97 -10.18 -9.58
C TYR A 4 -6.07 -11.65 -9.21
N LYS A 5 -5.04 -12.17 -8.54
CA LYS A 5 -4.99 -13.54 -8.05
C LYS A 5 -4.66 -13.56 -6.57
N THR A 6 -5.64 -14.00 -5.77
CA THR A 6 -5.44 -14.26 -4.35
C THR A 6 -4.50 -15.46 -4.15
N LEU A 7 -3.48 -15.30 -3.32
CA LEU A 7 -2.53 -16.35 -3.00
C LEU A 7 -2.94 -17.08 -1.72
N LYS A 8 -2.27 -16.80 -0.59
CA LYS A 8 -2.51 -17.49 0.68
C LYS A 8 -3.81 -17.06 1.35
N ASN A 9 -4.16 -15.78 1.23
CA ASN A 9 -5.33 -15.14 1.82
C ASN A 9 -5.62 -13.84 1.07
N LYS A 10 -6.75 -13.20 1.37
CA LYS A 10 -7.16 -11.92 0.75
C LYS A 10 -6.12 -10.80 0.90
N ASP A 11 -5.28 -10.87 1.93
CA ASP A 11 -4.24 -9.89 2.24
C ASP A 11 -2.91 -10.16 1.50
N PHE A 12 -2.85 -11.17 0.62
CA PHE A 12 -1.72 -11.40 -0.25
C PHE A 12 -2.17 -11.76 -1.67
N GLN A 13 -2.03 -10.81 -2.57
CA GLN A 13 -2.47 -10.93 -3.96
C GLN A 13 -1.30 -10.71 -4.92
N GLU A 14 -1.35 -11.44 -6.04
CA GLU A 14 -0.54 -11.18 -7.23
C GLU A 14 -1.42 -10.47 -8.25
N VAL A 15 -0.87 -9.46 -8.91
CA VAL A 15 -1.57 -8.73 -9.97
C VAL A 15 -0.73 -8.79 -11.25
N THR A 16 -1.36 -9.06 -12.39
CA THR A 16 -0.70 -8.98 -13.70
C THR A 16 -1.35 -7.88 -14.53
N LEU A 17 -0.52 -7.08 -15.22
CA LEU A 17 -0.96 -6.22 -16.32
C LEU A 17 -0.72 -6.97 -17.62
N GLU A 18 -1.79 -7.25 -18.32
CA GLU A 18 -1.76 -8.03 -19.56
C GLU A 18 -2.25 -7.21 -20.74
N LYS A 19 -1.63 -7.42 -21.90
CA LYS A 19 -2.05 -6.85 -23.17
C LYS A 19 -1.83 -7.89 -24.26
N ASP A 20 -2.85 -8.14 -25.08
CA ASP A 20 -2.80 -9.11 -26.18
C ASP A 20 -2.32 -10.51 -25.74
N GLY A 21 -2.72 -10.95 -24.54
CA GLY A 21 -2.35 -12.24 -23.95
C GLY A 21 -0.92 -12.32 -23.39
N GLN A 22 -0.17 -11.22 -23.39
CA GLN A 22 1.17 -11.14 -22.82
C GLN A 22 1.16 -10.40 -21.47
N VAL A 23 1.84 -10.99 -20.47
CA VAL A 23 2.10 -10.32 -19.19
C VAL A 23 3.19 -9.27 -19.37
N LEU A 24 2.81 -8.00 -19.25
CA LEU A 24 3.73 -6.86 -19.37
C LEU A 24 4.37 -6.51 -18.02
N LEU A 25 3.56 -6.47 -16.96
CA LEU A 25 4.02 -6.18 -15.61
C LEU A 25 3.37 -7.14 -14.61
N ARG A 26 4.07 -7.29 -13.49
CA ARG A 26 3.70 -8.15 -12.36
C ARG A 26 3.81 -7.32 -11.08
N PHE A 27 2.78 -7.35 -10.27
CA PHE A 27 2.69 -6.62 -9.02
C PHE A 27 2.34 -7.58 -7.88
N ALA A 28 2.59 -7.16 -6.64
CA ALA A 28 2.11 -7.86 -5.47
C ALA A 28 1.54 -6.88 -4.44
N LEU A 29 0.44 -7.27 -3.81
CA LEU A 29 -0.12 -6.61 -2.64
C LEU A 29 0.17 -7.48 -1.43
N ALA A 30 0.94 -7.01 -0.45
CA ALA A 30 1.35 -7.76 0.72
C ALA A 30 0.96 -7.04 2.01
N TYR A 31 -0.24 -7.35 2.52
CA TYR A 31 -0.82 -6.68 3.69
C TYR A 31 -0.72 -7.56 4.93
N GLY A 32 -0.46 -6.93 6.07
CA GLY A 32 -0.21 -7.62 7.34
C GLY A 32 1.25 -8.05 7.51
N PHE A 33 1.81 -7.78 8.69
CA PHE A 33 3.22 -8.06 9.01
C PHE A 33 3.66 -9.50 8.73
N ARG A 34 2.78 -10.50 8.96
CA ARG A 34 3.05 -11.91 8.64
C ARG A 34 3.30 -12.12 7.13
N ASN A 35 2.52 -11.48 6.27
CA ASN A 35 2.72 -11.58 4.82
C ASN A 35 4.00 -10.85 4.42
N ILE A 36 4.26 -9.67 4.99
CA ILE A 36 5.49 -8.88 4.77
C ILE A 36 6.74 -9.68 5.12
N GLN A 37 6.79 -10.30 6.30
CA GLN A 37 7.93 -11.11 6.73
C GLN A 37 8.20 -12.25 5.75
N ASN A 38 7.15 -12.99 5.36
CA ASN A 38 7.27 -14.06 4.38
C ASN A 38 7.72 -13.55 3.00
N PHE A 39 7.22 -12.40 2.58
CA PHE A 39 7.57 -11.74 1.33
C PHE A 39 9.06 -11.35 1.32
N VAL A 40 9.53 -10.63 2.34
CA VAL A 40 10.92 -10.19 2.48
C VAL A 40 11.88 -11.38 2.50
N GLN A 41 11.52 -12.50 3.15
CA GLN A 41 12.34 -13.72 3.12
C GLN A 41 12.47 -14.31 1.71
N LYS A 42 11.41 -14.27 0.89
CA LYS A 42 11.48 -14.71 -0.51
C LYS A 42 12.25 -13.73 -1.38
N LEU A 43 12.09 -12.43 -1.14
CA LEU A 43 12.82 -11.37 -1.83
C LEU A 43 14.34 -11.52 -1.63
N LYS A 44 14.79 -11.73 -0.39
CA LYS A 44 16.20 -11.99 -0.05
C LYS A 44 16.79 -13.22 -0.75
N ARG A 45 15.96 -14.18 -1.15
CA ARG A 45 16.37 -15.38 -1.88
C ARG A 45 16.37 -15.17 -3.41
N GLY A 46 16.03 -13.97 -3.89
CA GLY A 46 15.95 -13.65 -5.32
C GLY A 46 14.80 -14.37 -6.06
N LYS A 47 13.74 -14.78 -5.35
CA LYS A 47 12.69 -15.67 -5.90
C LYS A 47 11.39 -14.96 -6.28
N LEU A 48 11.39 -13.64 -6.49
CA LEU A 48 10.16 -12.88 -6.72
C LEU A 48 10.18 -12.18 -8.08
N PRO A 49 9.15 -12.38 -8.93
CA PRO A 49 9.11 -11.83 -10.28
C PRO A 49 8.35 -10.49 -10.36
N TYR A 50 8.28 -9.72 -9.27
CA TYR A 50 7.45 -8.51 -9.18
C TYR A 50 8.23 -7.26 -9.56
N HIS A 51 7.60 -6.39 -10.32
CA HIS A 51 8.12 -5.09 -10.75
C HIS A 51 7.78 -3.99 -9.74
N TYR A 52 6.62 -4.12 -9.08
CA TYR A 52 6.16 -3.20 -8.05
C TYR A 52 5.42 -3.98 -6.95
N VAL A 53 5.53 -3.50 -5.71
CA VAL A 53 4.97 -4.16 -4.53
C VAL A 53 4.35 -3.10 -3.63
N GLU A 54 3.07 -3.28 -3.32
CA GLU A 54 2.40 -2.49 -2.29
C GLU A 54 2.43 -3.24 -0.96
N VAL A 55 2.76 -2.52 0.11
CA VAL A 55 2.93 -3.10 1.44
C VAL A 55 2.14 -2.30 2.46
N MET A 56 1.30 -2.98 3.24
CA MET A 56 0.58 -2.38 4.36
C MET A 56 0.81 -3.20 5.63
N ALA A 57 1.11 -2.52 6.75
CA ALA A 57 1.45 -3.20 8.00
C ALA A 57 0.25 -3.97 8.60
N CYS A 58 -0.96 -3.44 8.45
CA CYS A 58 -2.20 -4.03 8.95
C CYS A 58 -2.85 -4.96 7.91
N PRO A 59 -3.41 -6.11 8.31
CA PRO A 59 -4.30 -6.89 7.44
C PRO A 59 -5.49 -6.04 7.02
N SER A 60 -5.99 -6.17 5.78
CA SER A 60 -7.07 -5.36 5.22
C SER A 60 -6.77 -3.85 5.15
N GLY A 61 -5.49 -3.48 5.22
CA GLY A 61 -5.02 -2.11 5.03
C GLY A 61 -5.38 -1.14 6.16
N CYS A 62 -5.41 0.15 5.83
CA CYS A 62 -5.56 1.24 6.81
C CYS A 62 -6.93 1.25 7.53
N LEU A 63 -7.97 0.69 6.91
CA LEU A 63 -9.31 0.59 7.50
C LEU A 63 -9.37 -0.33 8.72
N ASN A 64 -8.37 -1.22 8.86
CA ASN A 64 -8.17 -2.09 10.02
C ASN A 64 -6.92 -1.69 10.83
N GLY A 65 -6.55 -0.40 10.76
CA GLY A 65 -5.42 0.16 11.49
C GLY A 65 -5.64 0.19 13.01
N GLY A 66 -4.55 0.15 13.78
CA GLY A 66 -4.62 0.15 15.25
C GLY A 66 -5.20 1.43 15.88
N GLY A 67 -5.33 2.51 15.10
CA GLY A 67 -5.94 3.78 15.52
C GLY A 67 -7.43 3.91 15.19
N GLN A 68 -8.08 2.86 14.67
CA GLN A 68 -9.50 2.90 14.31
C GLN A 68 -10.40 2.93 15.55
N ILE A 69 -11.61 3.48 15.39
CA ILE A 69 -12.65 3.44 16.41
C ILE A 69 -13.03 1.97 16.66
N ARG A 70 -13.09 1.58 17.94
CA ARG A 70 -13.45 0.20 18.31
C ARG A 70 -14.95 -0.01 18.19
N ALA A 71 -15.33 -1.25 17.90
CA ALA A 71 -16.73 -1.64 17.90
C ALA A 71 -17.35 -1.41 19.30
N GLU A 72 -18.56 -0.85 19.32
CA GLU A 72 -19.35 -0.61 20.52
C GLU A 72 -20.56 -1.56 20.55
N GLY A 73 -21.19 -1.70 21.72
CA GLY A 73 -22.49 -2.38 21.82
C GLY A 73 -22.52 -3.87 21.45
N GLY A 74 -21.35 -4.55 21.42
CA GLY A 74 -21.26 -5.98 21.09
C GLY A 74 -21.15 -6.31 19.60
N GLU A 75 -21.05 -5.30 18.72
CA GLU A 75 -20.66 -5.50 17.33
C GLU A 75 -19.27 -6.16 17.28
N ASN A 76 -19.08 -7.16 16.41
CA ASN A 76 -17.76 -7.76 16.24
C ASN A 76 -16.90 -6.88 15.31
N SER A 77 -15.59 -6.88 15.50
CA SER A 77 -14.68 -6.03 14.71
C SER A 77 -14.70 -6.32 13.21
N LYS A 78 -15.11 -7.52 12.79
CA LYS A 78 -15.17 -7.92 11.39
C LYS A 78 -16.36 -7.27 10.66
N ASP A 79 -17.51 -7.22 11.32
CA ASP A 79 -18.71 -6.59 10.78
C ASP A 79 -18.53 -5.07 10.72
N LEU A 80 -17.91 -4.48 11.75
CA LEU A 80 -17.50 -3.08 11.72
C LEU A 80 -16.57 -2.81 10.52
N LEU A 81 -15.55 -3.64 10.31
CA LEU A 81 -14.61 -3.48 9.19
C LEU A 81 -15.32 -3.55 7.85
N HIS A 82 -16.19 -4.55 7.63
CA HIS A 82 -16.96 -4.65 6.38
C HIS A 82 -17.83 -3.42 6.13
N ARG A 83 -18.43 -2.85 7.18
CA ARG A 83 -19.23 -1.63 7.08
C ARG A 83 -18.36 -0.43 6.69
N VAL A 84 -17.18 -0.29 7.29
CA VAL A 84 -16.22 0.78 6.95
C VAL A 84 -15.70 0.61 5.52
N GLU A 85 -15.36 -0.61 5.11
CA GLU A 85 -14.99 -0.95 3.73
C GLU A 85 -16.10 -0.53 2.75
N GLY A 86 -17.35 -0.90 3.03
CA GLY A 86 -18.50 -0.52 2.19
C GLY A 86 -18.71 0.99 2.10
N LEU A 87 -18.54 1.74 3.21
CA LEU A 87 -18.62 3.20 3.18
C LEU A 87 -17.49 3.83 2.37
N TYR A 88 -16.28 3.25 2.43
CA TYR A 88 -15.14 3.73 1.65
C TYR A 88 -15.32 3.47 0.16
N GLU A 89 -15.83 2.29 -0.22
CA GLU A 89 -16.11 1.92 -1.62
C GLU A 89 -17.24 2.75 -2.25
N MET A 90 -18.14 3.32 -1.43
CA MET A 90 -19.16 4.27 -1.91
C MET A 90 -18.58 5.64 -2.28
N ALA A 91 -17.40 6.00 -1.77
CA ALA A 91 -16.74 7.24 -2.13
C ALA A 91 -16.34 7.19 -3.61
N GLN A 92 -16.61 8.27 -4.34
CA GLN A 92 -16.18 8.38 -5.73
C GLN A 92 -14.69 8.72 -5.78
N PRO A 93 -13.84 7.89 -6.41
CA PRO A 93 -12.45 8.25 -6.62
C PRO A 93 -12.36 9.41 -7.62
N GLU A 94 -11.55 10.41 -7.28
CA GLU A 94 -11.17 11.46 -8.22
C GLU A 94 -9.82 11.13 -8.84
N ASP A 95 -9.70 11.36 -10.15
CA ASP A 95 -8.42 11.28 -10.83
C ASP A 95 -7.59 12.55 -10.50
N PRO A 96 -6.48 12.42 -9.75
CA PRO A 96 -5.67 13.56 -9.34
C PRO A 96 -5.09 14.33 -10.53
N GLU A 97 -4.91 13.71 -11.70
CA GLU A 97 -4.38 14.39 -12.89
C GLU A 97 -5.41 15.34 -13.52
N THR A 98 -6.69 15.13 -13.27
CA THR A 98 -7.79 15.98 -13.76
C THR A 98 -8.25 17.03 -12.76
N ASN A 99 -7.77 16.96 -11.52
CA ASN A 99 -8.17 17.88 -10.47
C ASN A 99 -7.45 19.24 -10.64
N GLU A 100 -8.21 20.27 -11.01
CA GLU A 100 -7.69 21.62 -11.26
C GLU A 100 -6.94 22.24 -10.07
N THR A 101 -7.33 21.90 -8.84
CA THR A 101 -6.65 22.38 -7.63
C THR A 101 -5.25 21.77 -7.52
N ILE A 102 -5.11 20.48 -7.83
CA ILE A 102 -3.82 19.80 -7.88
C ILE A 102 -2.97 20.34 -9.03
N GLY A 103 -3.55 20.53 -10.22
CA GLY A 103 -2.88 21.16 -11.35
C GLY A 103 -2.34 22.55 -11.00
N GLY A 104 -3.17 23.40 -10.41
CA GLY A 104 -2.80 24.74 -9.96
C GLY A 104 -1.67 24.73 -8.92
N LEU A 105 -1.67 23.78 -7.97
CA LEU A 105 -0.58 23.60 -7.01
C LEU A 105 0.75 23.31 -7.73
N TYR A 106 0.73 22.43 -8.73
CA TYR A 106 1.92 22.10 -9.51
C TYR A 106 2.41 23.30 -10.33
N ASP A 107 1.52 23.96 -11.06
CA ASP A 107 1.89 25.04 -11.97
C ASP A 107 2.35 26.31 -11.24
N GLN A 108 1.67 26.66 -10.15
CA GLN A 108 1.89 27.95 -9.48
C GLN A 108 2.92 27.87 -8.35
N TRP A 109 3.04 26.72 -7.68
CA TRP A 109 3.84 26.62 -6.45
C TRP A 109 4.98 25.60 -6.51
N LEU A 110 4.80 24.50 -7.24
CA LEU A 110 5.84 23.47 -7.38
C LEU A 110 6.65 23.62 -8.67
N GLY A 111 6.21 24.39 -9.66
CA GLY A 111 6.91 24.53 -10.94
C GLY A 111 6.88 23.27 -11.82
N GLY A 112 5.80 22.48 -11.72
CA GLY A 112 5.59 21.25 -12.49
C GLY A 112 5.97 19.95 -11.76
N PRO A 113 5.51 18.78 -12.24
CA PRO A 113 5.62 17.50 -11.54
C PRO A 113 7.06 16.94 -11.48
N THR A 114 7.91 17.30 -12.44
CA THR A 114 9.31 16.84 -12.52
C THR A 114 10.31 17.90 -12.06
N SER A 115 9.84 18.97 -11.43
CA SER A 115 10.69 20.08 -11.00
C SER A 115 11.56 19.70 -9.79
N GLN A 116 12.65 20.44 -9.60
CA GLN A 116 13.48 20.31 -8.40
C GLN A 116 12.70 20.66 -7.12
N GLN A 117 11.74 21.59 -7.19
CA GLN A 117 10.93 21.96 -6.02
C GLN A 117 10.00 20.82 -5.61
N ALA A 118 9.31 20.18 -6.57
CA ALA A 118 8.48 19.00 -6.33
C ALA A 118 9.32 17.87 -5.72
N GLN A 119 10.49 17.59 -6.30
CA GLN A 119 11.41 16.59 -5.77
C GLN A 119 11.84 16.91 -4.33
N SER A 120 12.26 18.15 -4.05
CA SER A 120 12.76 18.53 -2.73
C SER A 120 11.69 18.54 -1.63
N ARG A 121 10.41 18.76 -1.99
CA ARG A 121 9.31 18.95 -1.03
C ARG A 121 8.44 17.73 -0.83
N LEU A 122 8.23 16.93 -1.88
CA LEU A 122 7.29 15.80 -1.87
C LEU A 122 7.98 14.45 -1.82
N HIS A 123 9.30 14.38 -2.00
CA HIS A 123 10.06 13.13 -1.95
C HIS A 123 10.88 13.06 -0.67
N THR A 124 11.06 11.82 -0.20
CA THR A 124 11.95 11.50 0.91
C THR A 124 12.75 10.25 0.58
N GLN A 125 13.81 10.00 1.33
CA GLN A 125 14.62 8.80 1.20
C GLN A 125 14.83 8.17 2.56
N TYR A 126 14.82 6.84 2.58
CA TYR A 126 15.11 6.05 3.76
C TYR A 126 16.54 5.52 3.65
N HIS A 127 17.27 5.56 4.75
CA HIS A 127 18.56 4.89 4.88
C HIS A 127 18.47 3.82 5.96
N ALA A 128 19.36 2.83 5.88
CA ALA A 128 19.45 1.82 6.93
C ALA A 128 19.87 2.51 8.24
N VAL A 129 19.04 2.37 9.27
CA VAL A 129 19.44 2.77 10.62
C VAL A 129 20.39 1.70 11.14
N GLU A 130 21.63 2.10 11.45
CA GLU A 130 22.57 1.21 12.12
C GLU A 130 21.95 0.77 13.45
N LYS A 131 21.88 -0.54 13.68
CA LYS A 131 21.33 -1.06 14.93
C LYS A 131 22.21 -0.56 16.08
N ALA A 132 21.72 0.42 16.84
CA ALA A 132 22.19 0.60 18.20
C ALA A 132 22.00 -0.74 18.91
N SER A 133 23.03 -1.21 19.62
CA SER A 133 23.09 -2.49 20.35
C SER A 133 22.00 -2.65 21.43
N THR A 134 21.11 -1.67 21.58
CA THR A 134 19.92 -1.72 22.40
C THR A 134 18.82 -2.49 21.65
N SER A 135 18.83 -3.80 21.85
CA SER A 135 17.71 -4.68 21.57
C SER A 135 16.47 -4.12 22.26
N PHE A 136 15.60 -3.41 21.55
CA PHE A 136 14.22 -3.32 21.99
C PHE A 136 13.69 -4.75 21.97
N ASN A 137 13.54 -5.34 23.15
CA ASN A 137 12.94 -6.65 23.39
C ASN A 137 11.44 -6.64 23.05
N ILE A 138 11.08 -6.11 21.88
CA ILE A 138 9.76 -6.29 21.31
C ILE A 138 9.81 -7.70 20.70
N LYS A 139 9.32 -8.67 21.47
CA LYS A 139 8.95 -9.97 20.93
C LYS A 139 7.74 -9.73 20.02
N TRP A 140 7.98 -9.72 18.72
CA TRP A 140 6.96 -9.71 17.68
C TRP A 140 6.44 -11.12 17.44
#